data_AF-A0A943XF71-F1
#
_entry.id   AF-A0A943XF71-F1
#
_cell.length_a   1.000
_cell.length_b   1.000
_cell.length_c   1.000
_cell.angle_alpha   90.00
_cell.angle_beta   90.00
_cell.angle_gamma   90.00
#
_symmetry.space_group_name_H-M   'P 1'
#
loop_
_entity.id
_entity.type
_entity.pdbx_description
1 polymer ?
#
loop_
_entity_poly.entity_id
_entity_poly.type
_entity_poly.pdbx_seq_one_letter_code
_entity_poly.pdbx_strand_id
1 'polypeptide(L)' 'GVTEAVLAEATAKLPGFQLSSKQINGIDRKTCSILKLYASGKLPANFLEVMACPGGCVNGPCSLS' A
#
# COMPACT_ATOMS: atom_id res chain seq x y z
N GLY A 1 2.19 3.04 -9.59
CA GLY A 1 1.54 3.23 -8.29
C GLY A 1 2.47 3.97 -7.34
N VAL A 2 2.03 4.18 -6.11
CA VAL A 2 2.83 4.79 -5.04
C VAL A 2 4.01 3.90 -4.69
N THR A 3 3.84 2.57 -4.73
CA THR A 3 4.93 1.60 -4.47
C THR A 3 6.13 1.81 -5.40
N GLU A 4 5.90 2.01 -6.70
CA GLU A 4 6.96 2.19 -7.69
C GLU A 4 7.71 3.52 -7.49
N ALA A 5 6.98 4.59 -7.17
CA ALA A 5 7.59 5.87 -6.84
C ALA A 5 8.47 5.79 -5.58
N VAL A 6 8.00 5.08 -4.55
CA VAL A 6 8.77 4.85 -3.32
C VAL A 6 9.98 3.97 -3.59
N LEU A 7 9.86 2.91 -4.38
CA LEU A 7 10.99 2.05 -4.75
C LEU A 7 12.10 2.84 -5.45
N ALA A 8 11.74 3.67 -6.44
CA ALA A 8 12.69 4.49 -7.18
C ALA A 8 13.44 5.47 -6.26
N GLU A 9 12.72 6.22 -5.43
CA GLU A 9 13.31 7.19 -4.50
C GLU A 9 14.14 6.52 -3.39
N ALA A 10 13.63 5.43 -2.82
CA ALA A 10 14.30 4.74 -1.72
C ALA A 10 15.59 4.07 -2.18
N THR A 11 15.59 3.40 -3.34
CA THR A 11 16.81 2.77 -3.87
C THR A 11 17.85 3.79 -4.32
N ALA A 12 17.44 4.97 -4.78
CA ALA A 12 18.36 6.06 -5.12
C ALA A 12 19.05 6.67 -3.89
N LYS A 13 18.32 6.81 -2.77
CA LYS A 13 18.82 7.47 -1.54
C LYS A 13 19.45 6.52 -0.53
N LEU A 14 19.03 5.25 -0.53
CA LEU A 14 19.39 4.25 0.47
C LEU A 14 19.98 3.02 -0.24
N PRO A 15 21.29 3.00 -0.51
CA PRO A 15 21.93 1.83 -1.12
C PRO A 15 21.75 0.60 -0.23
N GLY A 16 21.25 -0.49 -0.82
CA GLY A 16 20.94 -1.73 -0.11
C GLY A 16 19.55 -1.79 0.54
N PHE A 17 18.70 -0.76 0.36
CA PHE A 17 17.32 -0.80 0.82
C PHE A 17 16.49 -1.82 0.02
N GLN A 18 15.92 -2.79 0.72
CA GLN A 18 15.03 -3.80 0.15
C GLN A 18 13.57 -3.44 0.49
N LEU A 19 12.79 -3.07 -0.53
CA LEU A 19 11.36 -2.80 -0.37
C LEU A 19 10.59 -4.12 -0.32
N SER A 20 9.85 -4.35 0.76
CA SER A 20 8.86 -5.42 0.92
C SER A 20 7.49 -4.78 0.99
N SER A 21 6.86 -4.63 -0.17
CA SER A 21 5.58 -3.94 -0.31
C SER A 21 4.39 -4.90 -0.23
N LYS A 22 3.30 -4.43 0.37
CA LYS A 22 1.99 -5.07 0.31
C LYS A 22 0.95 -4.06 -0.19
N GLN A 23 0.25 -4.42 -1.26
CA GLN A 23 -0.90 -3.68 -1.74
C GLN A 23 -2.19 -4.18 -1.07
N ILE A 24 -3.03 -3.25 -0.64
CA ILE A 24 -4.37 -3.49 -0.09
C ILE A 24 -5.37 -2.65 -0.89
N ASN A 25 -6.31 -3.32 -1.54
CA ASN A 25 -7.27 -2.69 -2.45
C ASN A 25 -8.67 -2.69 -1.81
N GLY A 26 -9.16 -1.52 -1.43
CA GLY A 26 -10.44 -1.35 -0.76
C GLY A 26 -10.32 -1.43 0.77
N ILE A 27 -11.25 -0.74 1.44
CA ILE A 27 -11.40 -0.76 2.89
C ILE A 27 -12.70 -1.50 3.23
N ASP A 28 -12.56 -2.71 3.76
CA ASP A 28 -13.65 -3.55 4.23
C ASP A 28 -13.28 -4.20 5.58
N ARG A 29 -14.18 -5.03 6.14
CA ARG A 29 -13.94 -5.68 7.43
C ARG A 29 -12.70 -6.59 7.43
N LYS A 30 -12.40 -7.25 6.31
CA LYS A 30 -11.25 -8.14 6.14
C LYS A 30 -9.97 -7.31 6.04
N THR A 31 -9.92 -6.29 5.18
CA THR A 31 -8.72 -5.46 5.02
C THR A 31 -8.41 -4.65 6.27
N CYS A 32 -9.43 -4.16 6.99
CA CYS A 32 -9.26 -3.55 8.32
C CYS A 32 -8.65 -4.54 9.34
N SER A 33 -9.05 -5.81 9.31
CA SER A 33 -8.47 -6.82 10.21
C SER A 33 -7.00 -7.11 9.88
N ILE A 34 -6.66 -7.15 8.59
CA ILE A 34 -5.28 -7.30 8.11
C ILE A 34 -4.43 -6.09 8.53
N LEU A 35 -4.95 -4.87 8.38
CA LEU A 35 -4.27 -3.64 8.81
C LEU A 35 -3.97 -3.65 10.31
N LYS A 36 -4.89 -4.15 11.15
CA LYS A 36 -4.65 -4.34 12.59
C LYS A 36 -3.52 -5.34 12.86
N LEU A 37 -3.42 -6.42 12.08
CA LEU A 37 -2.33 -7.38 12.21
C LEU A 37 -0.97 -6.75 11.85
N TYR A 38 -0.91 -5.95 10.78
CA TYR A 38 0.28 -5.16 10.44
C TYR A 38 0.64 -4.17 11.55
N ALA A 39 -0.34 -3.42 12.09
CA ALA A 39 -0.12 -2.50 13.21
C ALA A 39 0.41 -3.21 14.47
N SER A 40 0.04 -4.48 14.68
CA SER A 40 0.55 -5.31 15.78
C SER A 40 1.91 -5.96 15.51
N GLY A 41 2.54 -5.70 14.34
CA GLY A 41 3.83 -6.28 13.96
C GLY A 41 3.80 -7.77 13.62
N LYS A 42 2.61 -8.34 13.41
CA LYS A 42 2.43 -9.79 13.18
C LYS A 42 2.62 -10.23 11.73
N LEU A 43 2.66 -9.28 10.79
CA LEU A 43 2.75 -9.57 9.36
C LEU A 43 4.00 -8.91 8.76
N PRO A 44 4.69 -9.59 7.82
CA PRO A 44 5.85 -9.03 7.15
C PRO A 44 5.42 -8.05 6.05
N ALA A 45 5.95 -6.84 6.11
CA ALA A 45 6.05 -5.84 5.04
C ALA A 45 6.68 -4.60 5.68
N ASN A 46 7.51 -3.86 4.94
CA ASN A 46 8.03 -2.57 5.38
C ASN A 46 7.33 -1.39 4.68
N PHE A 47 6.46 -1.67 3.71
CA PHE A 47 5.67 -0.66 3.03
C PHE A 47 4.27 -1.18 2.71
N LEU A 48 3.25 -0.42 3.07
CA LEU A 48 1.85 -0.74 2.79
C LEU A 48 1.27 0.33 1.86
N GLU A 49 0.85 -0.08 0.67
CA GLU A 49 0.09 0.78 -0.26
C GLU A 49 -1.39 0.42 -0.15
N VAL A 50 -2.17 1.28 0.50
CA VAL A 50 -3.58 1.04 0.79
C VAL A 50 -4.44 1.98 -0.05
N MET A 51 -5.31 1.43 -0.87
CA MET A 51 -6.27 2.19 -1.67
C MET A 51 -7.64 2.10 -1.02
N ALA A 52 -8.27 3.25 -0.77
CA ALA A 52 -9.63 3.28 -0.19
C ALA A 52 -10.68 2.76 -1.18
N CYS A 53 -10.58 3.19 -2.45
CA CYS A 53 -11.48 2.75 -3.52
C CYS A 53 -10.91 1.48 -4.18
N PRO A 54 -11.73 0.43 -4.37
CA PRO A 54 -11.35 -0.71 -5.19
C PRO A 54 -10.94 -0.26 -6.59
N GLY A 55 -9.73 -0.62 -7.03
CA GLY A 55 -9.20 -0.21 -8.33
C GLY A 55 -8.61 1.20 -8.34
N GLY A 56 -8.39 1.80 -7.17
CA GLY A 56 -7.67 3.06 -7.00
C GLY A 56 -8.46 4.31 -7.39
N CYS A 57 -7.76 5.43 -7.52
CA CYS A 57 -8.38 6.75 -7.70
C CYS A 57 -9.25 6.87 -8.96
N VAL A 58 -8.93 6.10 -10.02
CA VAL A 58 -9.69 6.10 -11.28
C VAL A 58 -11.08 5.47 -11.16
N ASN A 59 -11.32 4.70 -10.09
CA ASN A 59 -12.62 4.12 -9.74
C ASN A 59 -13.24 4.81 -8.52
N GLY A 60 -12.77 6.01 -8.17
CA GLY A 60 -13.26 6.77 -7.03
C GLY A 60 -14.64 7.36 -7.26
N PRO A 61 -15.40 7.69 -6.20
CA PRO A 61 -16.76 8.26 -6.33
C PRO A 61 -16.81 9.60 -7.06
N CYS A 62 -15.67 10.28 -7.20
CA CYS A 62 -15.53 11.54 -7.95
C CYS A 62 -14.83 11.36 -9.30
N SER A 63 -14.59 10.13 -9.78
CA SER A 63 -14.13 9.91 -11.14
C SER A 63 -15.29 10.14 -12.10
N LEU A 64 -15.23 11.23 -12.86
CA LEU A 64 -16.12 11.50 -13.98
C LEU A 64 -15.66 10.62 -15.16
N SER A 65 -15.93 9.32 -15.06
CA SER A 65 -15.75 8.36 -16.14
C SER A 65 -16.99 8.29 -17.01
#